data_AF-E6SML7-F1
#
_entry.id   AF-E6SML7-F1
#
_cell.length_a   1.000
_cell.length_b   1.000
_cell.length_c   1.000
_cell.angle_alpha   90.00
_cell.angle_beta   90.00
_cell.angle_gamma   90.00
#
_symmetry.space_group_name_H-M   'P 1'
#
loop_
_entity.id
_entity.type
_entity.pdbx_description
1 polymer ?
#
loop_
_entity_poly.entity_id
_entity_poly.type
_entity_poly.pdbx_seq_one_letter_code
_entity_poly.pdbx_strand_id
1 'polypeptide(L)'
;MRVELTPEAAAFAARELARRPELNHTLTVEAFLVSGCCSPNLPPEVHLGLPPQGDFQAVTVPLAAAGGAGRAGGDGGGRPDGAGGGSGPGAAAPAALEEGATVPAVEVYVDPLVADFVRDWYGEEDRDRAEQAVLRIDLVRYPGREELTVRPWPPEPAAATGDGRP
;
A
#
# COMPACT_ATOMS: atom_id res chain seq x y z
N MET A 1 -11.55 8.63 3.16
CA MET A 1 -11.05 7.31 2.71
C MET A 1 -9.67 7.04 3.31
N ARG A 2 -9.27 5.77 3.49
CA ARG A 2 -7.92 5.38 3.97
C ARG A 2 -7.10 4.81 2.83
N VAL A 3 -5.78 5.04 2.83
CA VAL A 3 -4.85 4.55 1.80
C VAL A 3 -3.66 3.88 2.46
N GLU A 4 -3.25 2.73 1.92
CA GLU A 4 -2.06 1.99 2.36
C GLU A 4 -1.20 1.63 1.15
N LEU A 5 0.12 1.83 1.26
CA LEU A 5 1.08 1.30 0.30
C LEU A 5 1.65 0.00 0.85
N THR A 6 1.78 -1.03 0.00
CA THR A 6 2.63 -2.17 0.34
C THR A 6 4.10 -1.77 0.43
N PRO A 7 4.93 -2.57 1.14
CA PRO A 7 6.36 -2.28 1.24
C PRO A 7 7.05 -2.13 -0.13
N GLU A 8 6.65 -2.93 -1.13
CA GLU A 8 7.21 -2.83 -2.47
C GLU A 8 6.77 -1.56 -3.20
N ALA A 9 5.49 -1.20 -3.10
CA ALA A 9 4.94 0.04 -3.66
C ALA A 9 5.56 1.27 -2.99
N ALA A 10 5.73 1.25 -1.67
CA ALA A 10 6.38 2.32 -0.91
C ALA A 10 7.85 2.50 -1.34
N ALA A 11 8.60 1.41 -1.47
CA ALA A 11 9.98 1.47 -1.95
C ALA A 11 10.09 1.97 -3.40
N PHE A 12 9.16 1.55 -4.27
CA PHE A 12 9.07 2.06 -5.64
C PHE A 12 8.77 3.56 -5.67
N ALA A 13 7.72 4.00 -4.98
CA ALA A 13 7.31 5.40 -4.92
C ALA A 13 8.43 6.28 -4.35
N ALA A 14 9.04 5.88 -3.23
CA ALA A 14 10.15 6.60 -2.63
C ALA A 14 11.32 6.79 -3.62
N ARG A 15 11.67 5.73 -4.37
CA ARG A 15 12.72 5.79 -5.38
C ARG A 15 12.36 6.70 -6.54
N GLU A 16 11.15 6.60 -7.08
CA GLU A 16 10.74 7.42 -8.23
C GLU A 16 10.59 8.90 -7.86
N LEU A 17 10.07 9.21 -6.68
CA LEU A 17 9.95 10.58 -6.18
C LEU A 17 11.33 11.20 -5.89
N ALA A 18 12.27 10.41 -5.36
CA ALA A 18 13.63 10.88 -5.10
C ALA A 18 14.46 11.12 -6.37
N ARG A 19 14.07 10.56 -7.53
CA ARG A 19 14.81 10.76 -8.79
C ARG A 19 14.70 12.18 -9.33
N ARG A 20 13.60 12.88 -9.05
CA ARG A 20 13.30 14.23 -9.55
C ARG A 20 12.63 15.10 -8.48
N PRO A 21 13.35 15.43 -7.39
CA PRO A 21 12.80 16.21 -6.27
C PRO A 21 12.32 17.60 -6.71
N GLU A 22 12.89 18.17 -7.76
CA GLU A 22 12.52 19.46 -8.33
C GLU A 22 11.10 19.51 -8.89
N LEU A 23 10.50 18.35 -9.18
CA LEU A 23 9.17 18.27 -9.76
C LEU A 23 8.06 18.24 -8.72
N ASN A 24 8.37 18.19 -7.41
CA ASN A 24 7.37 18.10 -6.34
C ASN A 24 6.30 17.03 -6.62
N HIS A 25 6.71 15.89 -7.20
CA HIS A 25 5.77 14.87 -7.60
C HIS A 25 5.09 14.21 -6.39
N THR A 26 3.87 13.75 -6.61
CA THR A 26 3.02 13.07 -5.65
C THR A 26 2.44 11.81 -6.29
N LEU A 27 1.75 11.02 -5.48
CA LEU A 27 0.92 9.92 -5.97
C LEU A 27 -0.51 10.42 -6.15
N THR A 28 -1.13 10.07 -7.26
CA THR A 28 -2.55 10.34 -7.52
C THR A 28 -3.25 9.02 -7.82
N VAL A 29 -4.39 8.79 -7.16
CA VAL A 29 -5.32 7.71 -7.45
C VAL A 29 -6.52 8.31 -8.15
N GLU A 30 -6.69 7.98 -9.43
CA GLU A 30 -7.68 8.58 -10.31
C GLU A 30 -8.66 7.51 -10.80
N ALA A 31 -9.96 7.82 -10.78
CA ALA A 31 -10.99 6.93 -11.29
C ALA A 31 -11.62 7.53 -12.54
N PHE A 32 -11.73 6.73 -13.60
CA PHE A 32 -12.28 7.19 -14.87
C PHE A 32 -13.72 6.71 -15.05
N LEU A 33 -14.64 7.67 -15.12
CA LEU A 33 -15.99 7.41 -15.60
C LEU A 33 -16.00 7.39 -17.12
N VAL A 34 -16.06 6.20 -17.72
CA VAL A 34 -16.30 6.09 -19.16
C VAL A 34 -17.80 6.28 -19.40
N SER A 35 -18.18 7.45 -19.91
CA SER A 35 -19.56 7.75 -20.27
C SER A 35 -20.00 6.92 -21.48
N GLY A 36 -20.60 5.76 -21.21
CA GLY A 36 -21.19 4.88 -22.20
C GLY A 36 -22.13 3.86 -21.55
N CYS A 37 -23.25 3.52 -22.21
CA CYS A 37 -24.30 2.64 -21.65
C CYS A 37 -23.86 1.18 -21.38
N CYS A 38 -22.59 0.84 -21.63
CA CYS A 38 -22.07 -0.52 -21.53
C CYS A 38 -20.66 -0.61 -20.91
N SER A 39 -20.11 0.47 -20.37
CA SER A 39 -18.75 0.44 -19.81
C SER A 39 -18.82 0.31 -18.29
N PRO A 40 -18.35 -0.81 -17.69
CA PRO A 40 -18.15 -0.85 -16.25
C PRO A 40 -17.16 0.24 -15.87
N ASN A 41 -17.35 0.82 -14.68
CA ASN A 41 -16.39 1.75 -14.08
C ASN A 41 -15.00 1.12 -14.16
N LEU A 42 -14.08 1.79 -14.87
CA LEU A 42 -12.72 1.29 -15.01
C LEU A 42 -12.08 1.26 -13.61
N PRO A 43 -11.22 0.26 -13.33
CA PRO A 43 -10.49 0.25 -12.08
C PRO A 43 -9.68 1.55 -11.97
N PRO A 44 -9.60 2.17 -10.78
CA PRO A 44 -8.79 3.35 -10.58
C PRO A 44 -7.33 3.08 -10.93
N GLU A 45 -6.66 4.10 -11.45
CA GLU A 45 -5.25 4.05 -11.83
C GLU A 45 -4.41 4.85 -10.82
N VAL A 46 -3.12 4.50 -10.72
CA VAL A 46 -2.17 5.19 -9.84
C VAL A 46 -1.09 5.85 -10.69
N HIS A 47 -0.97 7.17 -10.56
CA HIS A 47 -0.01 7.96 -11.32
C HIS A 47 0.99 8.67 -10.39
N LEU A 48 2.20 8.85 -10.92
CA LEU A 48 3.25 9.68 -10.33
C LEU A 48 3.39 10.95 -11.17
N GLY A 49 3.18 12.11 -10.56
CA GLY A 49 3.20 13.38 -11.29
C GLY A 49 3.03 14.57 -10.38
N LEU A 50 2.84 15.76 -10.95
CA LEU A 50 2.51 16.96 -10.16
C LEU A 50 1.20 16.74 -9.37
N PRO A 51 1.02 17.45 -8.24
CA PRO A 51 -0.26 17.45 -7.53
C PRO A 51 -1.41 17.79 -8.49
N PRO A 52 -2.50 17.02 -8.47
CA PRO A 52 -3.63 17.28 -9.36
C PRO A 52 -4.34 18.59 -8.96
N GLN A 53 -5.08 19.16 -9.91
CA GLN A 53 -5.96 20.30 -9.66
C GLN A 53 -7.40 19.81 -9.44
N GLY A 54 -8.14 20.49 -8.56
CA GLY A 54 -9.55 20.18 -8.28
C GLY A 54 -9.77 19.58 -6.89
N ASP A 55 -10.90 18.91 -6.72
CA ASP A 55 -11.43 18.52 -5.39
C ASP A 55 -10.86 17.20 -4.86
N PHE A 56 -9.57 16.93 -5.12
CA PHE A 56 -8.91 15.71 -4.65
C PHE A 56 -8.76 15.68 -3.13
N GLN A 57 -9.01 14.52 -2.52
CA GLN A 57 -8.71 14.29 -1.12
C GLN A 57 -7.21 13.96 -0.95
N ALA A 58 -6.46 14.81 -0.26
CA ALA A 58 -5.08 14.49 0.13
C ALA A 58 -5.04 13.58 1.36
N VAL A 59 -4.27 12.49 1.27
CA VAL A 59 -4.03 11.51 2.33
C VAL A 59 -2.53 11.33 2.50
N THR A 60 -2.00 11.64 3.69
CA THR A 60 -0.59 11.40 4.01
C THR A 60 -0.37 9.94 4.36
N VAL A 61 0.48 9.24 3.61
CA VAL A 61 0.78 7.82 3.80
C VAL A 61 2.25 7.62 4.15
N PRO A 62 2.58 6.88 5.22
CA PRO A 62 3.97 6.55 5.54
C PRO A 62 4.62 5.70 4.43
N LEU A 63 5.82 6.07 3.99
CA LEU A 63 6.65 5.33 3.02
C LEU A 63 7.55 4.29 3.69
N ALA A 64 7.22 3.84 4.91
CA ALA A 64 8.10 3.07 5.80
C ALA A 64 9.10 2.18 5.04
N ALA A 65 10.39 2.44 5.29
CA ALA A 65 11.50 1.79 4.62
C ALA A 65 11.39 0.27 4.77
N ALA A 66 11.66 -0.46 3.68
CA ALA A 66 11.87 -1.90 3.70
C ALA A 66 12.96 -2.25 4.73
N GLY A 67 12.53 -2.63 5.93
CA GLY A 67 13.44 -2.80 7.07
C GLY A 67 12.70 -3.32 8.28
N GLY A 68 12.16 -4.53 8.18
CA GLY A 68 11.54 -5.21 9.32
C GLY A 68 10.41 -6.13 8.94
N ALA A 69 10.68 -7.13 8.10
CA ALA A 69 9.92 -8.37 8.18
C ALA A 69 10.18 -8.94 9.59
N GLY A 70 9.32 -8.57 10.53
CA GLY A 70 9.33 -9.09 11.88
C GLY A 70 9.22 -10.60 11.81
N ARG A 71 10.21 -11.28 12.41
CA ARG A 71 10.13 -12.69 12.79
C ARG A 71 8.84 -12.91 13.58
N ALA A 72 7.81 -13.41 12.89
CA ALA A 72 6.75 -14.16 13.53
C ALA A 72 7.25 -15.61 13.65
N GLY A 73 7.64 -15.98 14.86
CA GLY A 73 8.13 -17.29 15.22
C GLY A 73 8.36 -17.34 16.73
N GLY A 74 7.31 -17.06 17.49
CA GLY A 74 7.23 -17.50 18.87
C GLY A 74 7.00 -19.00 18.88
N ASP A 75 7.84 -19.72 19.63
CA ASP A 75 7.41 -20.65 20.68
C ASP A 75 8.55 -21.62 21.04
N GLY A 76 8.78 -21.79 22.36
CA GLY A 76 9.51 -22.94 22.88
C GLY A 76 10.44 -22.60 24.04
N GLY A 77 9.99 -22.88 25.27
CA GLY A 77 10.64 -22.47 26.52
C GLY A 77 12.01 -23.10 26.80
N GLY A 78 12.72 -22.46 27.73
CA GLY A 78 14.02 -22.95 28.23
C GLY A 78 14.52 -22.11 29.40
N ARG A 79 14.29 -22.64 30.60
CA ARG A 79 14.81 -22.32 31.94
C ARG A 79 16.20 -21.63 32.01
N PRO A 80 16.46 -20.71 32.97
CA PRO A 80 17.79 -20.16 33.17
C PRO A 80 18.58 -21.08 34.11
N ASP A 81 19.64 -21.72 33.60
CA ASP A 81 20.65 -22.35 34.45
C ASP A 81 21.98 -22.42 33.68
N GLY A 82 23.06 -21.91 34.27
CA GLY A 82 24.42 -22.42 34.04
C GLY A 82 25.37 -21.60 33.17
N ALA A 83 26.49 -21.21 33.79
CA ALA A 83 27.62 -20.48 33.23
C ALA A 83 28.44 -21.26 32.17
N GLY A 84 29.18 -20.52 31.33
CA GLY A 84 30.26 -21.07 30.51
C GLY A 84 30.73 -20.10 29.43
N GLY A 85 31.95 -19.61 29.53
CA GLY A 85 32.47 -18.47 28.76
C GLY A 85 32.83 -18.74 27.29
N GLY A 86 33.13 -17.63 26.61
CA GLY A 86 33.72 -17.61 25.28
C GLY A 86 33.84 -16.17 24.75
N SER A 87 35.06 -15.62 24.79
CA SER A 87 35.41 -14.34 24.18
C SER A 87 35.25 -14.39 22.66
N GLY A 88 34.56 -13.40 22.09
CA GLY A 88 34.52 -13.10 20.65
C GLY A 88 34.19 -11.61 20.46
N PRO A 89 34.78 -10.92 19.47
CA PRO A 89 34.60 -9.47 19.31
C PRO A 89 33.14 -9.17 18.97
N GLY A 90 32.61 -8.14 19.64
CA GLY A 90 31.19 -7.80 19.71
C GLY A 90 30.49 -7.84 18.35
N ALA A 91 29.57 -8.79 18.23
CA ALA A 91 28.49 -8.72 17.25
C ALA A 91 27.78 -7.38 17.45
N ALA A 92 27.78 -6.55 16.41
CA ALA A 92 27.05 -5.29 16.39
C ALA A 92 25.62 -5.55 16.88
N ALA A 93 25.29 -4.94 18.03
CA ALA A 93 23.91 -4.80 18.44
C ALA A 93 23.12 -4.23 17.26
N PRO A 94 21.89 -4.69 16.98
CA PRO A 94 21.05 -3.98 16.04
C PRO A 94 20.99 -2.53 16.53
N ALA A 95 21.46 -1.61 15.71
CA ALA A 95 21.43 -0.19 16.00
C ALA A 95 20.00 0.11 16.48
N ALA A 96 19.91 0.62 17.71
CA ALA A 96 18.68 1.20 18.19
C ALA A 96 18.21 2.16 17.11
N LEU A 97 17.00 1.96 16.60
CA LEU A 97 16.35 2.96 15.77
C LEU A 97 16.30 4.22 16.63
N GLU A 98 17.11 5.21 16.26
CA GLU A 98 17.13 6.53 16.88
C GLU A 98 15.68 7.01 16.99
N GLU A 99 15.25 7.18 18.24
CA GLU A 99 13.93 7.67 18.64
C GLU A 99 13.83 9.13 18.15
N GLY A 100 13.29 9.31 16.94
CA GLY A 100 13.26 10.61 16.26
C GLY A 100 13.38 10.58 14.73
N ALA A 101 13.59 9.41 14.12
CA ALA A 101 13.52 9.30 12.66
C ALA A 101 12.09 9.58 12.17
N THR A 102 11.85 10.76 11.60
CA THR A 102 10.62 11.06 10.87
C THR A 102 10.46 10.00 9.79
N VAL A 103 9.43 9.15 9.92
CA VAL A 103 9.11 8.19 8.88
C VAL A 103 8.82 9.00 7.62
N PRO A 104 9.59 8.83 6.52
CA PRO A 104 9.29 9.54 5.29
C PRO A 104 7.85 9.21 4.90
N ALA A 105 7.08 10.22 4.50
CA ALA A 105 5.70 10.07 4.10
C ALA A 105 5.48 10.69 2.73
N VAL A 106 4.46 10.22 2.03
CA VAL A 106 4.04 10.74 0.73
C VAL A 106 2.61 11.25 0.84
N GLU A 107 2.30 12.33 0.13
CA GLU A 107 0.92 12.74 -0.08
C GLU A 107 0.34 11.95 -1.27
N VAL A 108 -0.77 11.26 -1.00
CA VAL A 108 -1.58 10.58 -2.02
C VAL A 108 -2.86 11.38 -2.22
N TYR A 109 -3.11 11.80 -3.46
CA TYR A 109 -4.30 12.51 -3.86
C TYR A 109 -5.33 11.53 -4.41
N VAL A 110 -6.51 11.46 -3.82
CA VAL A 110 -7.56 10.51 -4.19
C VAL A 110 -8.70 11.27 -4.85
N ASP A 111 -9.02 10.89 -6.09
CA ASP A 111 -10.17 11.42 -6.81
C ASP A 111 -11.48 11.09 -6.05
N PRO A 112 -12.40 12.06 -5.86
CA PRO A 112 -13.71 11.84 -5.26
C PRO A 112 -14.48 10.64 -5.85
N LEU A 113 -14.34 10.37 -7.15
CA LEU A 113 -15.01 9.27 -7.86
C LEU A 113 -14.54 7.89 -7.39
N VAL A 114 -13.38 7.80 -6.73
CA VAL A 114 -12.91 6.53 -6.16
C VAL A 114 -13.85 6.04 -5.05
N ALA A 115 -14.51 6.94 -4.33
CA ALA A 115 -15.52 6.56 -3.33
C ALA A 115 -16.74 5.87 -3.98
N ASP A 116 -17.11 6.28 -5.18
CA ASP A 116 -18.21 5.68 -5.94
C ASP A 116 -17.78 4.30 -6.45
N PHE A 117 -16.58 4.20 -7.03
CA PHE A 117 -16.00 2.93 -7.44
C PHE A 117 -15.92 1.91 -6.30
N VAL A 118 -15.47 2.32 -5.10
CA VAL A 118 -15.37 1.41 -3.94
C VAL A 118 -16.74 0.92 -3.49
N ARG A 119 -17.77 1.77 -3.54
CA ARG A 119 -19.14 1.37 -3.21
C ARG A 119 -19.69 0.37 -4.22
N ASP A 120 -19.51 0.65 -5.51
CA ASP A 120 -19.91 -0.26 -6.58
C ASP A 120 -19.16 -1.60 -6.50
N TRP A 121 -17.89 -1.56 -6.12
CA TRP A 121 -17.04 -2.74 -5.97
C TRP A 121 -17.55 -3.72 -4.91
N TYR A 122 -17.99 -3.23 -3.75
CA TYR A 122 -18.56 -4.09 -2.70
C TYR A 122 -20.05 -4.38 -2.90
N GLY A 123 -20.73 -3.59 -3.72
CA GLY A 123 -22.18 -3.63 -3.89
C GLY A 123 -22.93 -2.87 -2.80
N GLU A 124 -24.17 -2.48 -3.13
CA GLU A 124 -25.05 -1.68 -2.27
C GLU A 124 -25.40 -2.35 -0.94
N GLU A 125 -25.36 -3.69 -0.88
CA GLU A 125 -25.70 -4.47 0.32
C GLU A 125 -24.59 -4.43 1.40
N ASP A 126 -23.34 -4.14 1.00
CA ASP A 126 -22.15 -4.14 1.86
C ASP A 126 -21.60 -2.72 2.09
N ARG A 127 -22.49 -1.74 2.25
CA ARG A 127 -22.13 -0.32 2.42
C ARG A 127 -21.16 -0.06 3.58
N ASP A 128 -21.39 -0.69 4.74
CA ASP A 128 -20.51 -0.53 5.91
C ASP A 128 -19.07 -0.96 5.60
N ARG A 129 -18.92 -1.96 4.74
CA ARG A 129 -17.62 -2.46 4.29
C ARG A 129 -16.96 -1.48 3.32
N ALA A 130 -17.72 -0.91 2.39
CA ALA A 130 -17.23 0.15 1.51
C ALA A 130 -16.75 1.39 2.29
N GLU A 131 -17.46 1.77 3.35
CA GLU A 131 -17.09 2.90 4.21
C GLU A 131 -15.82 2.63 5.04
N GLN A 132 -15.59 1.37 5.42
CA GLN A 132 -14.40 0.92 6.17
C GLN A 132 -13.23 0.52 5.26
N ALA A 133 -13.42 0.49 3.96
CA ALA A 133 -12.44 0.02 3.00
C ALA A 133 -11.17 0.87 3.00
N VAL A 134 -10.05 0.19 2.78
CA VAL A 134 -8.75 0.80 2.56
C VAL A 134 -8.39 0.64 1.09
N LEU A 135 -7.96 1.72 0.44
CA LEU A 135 -7.32 1.63 -0.86
C LEU A 135 -5.90 1.12 -0.69
N ARG A 136 -5.66 -0.12 -1.10
CA ARG A 136 -4.34 -0.73 -1.05
C ARG A 136 -3.65 -0.53 -2.38
N ILE A 137 -2.52 0.17 -2.35
CA ILE A 137 -1.63 0.38 -3.49
C ILE A 137 -0.53 -0.70 -3.48
N ASP A 138 -0.51 -1.47 -4.55
CA ASP A 138 0.42 -2.58 -4.77
C ASP A 138 1.33 -2.31 -5.97
N LEU A 139 2.54 -2.87 -5.94
CA LEU A 139 3.45 -2.84 -7.08
C LEU A 139 3.29 -4.14 -7.88
N VAL A 140 2.98 -4.02 -9.17
CA VAL A 140 2.97 -5.14 -10.10
C VAL A 140 4.17 -5.03 -11.04
N ARG A 141 4.89 -6.14 -11.21
CA ARG A 141 6.06 -6.23 -12.08
C ARG A 141 5.71 -7.04 -13.32
N TYR A 142 5.76 -6.39 -14.47
CA TYR A 142 5.65 -7.01 -15.77
C TYR A 142 7.03 -7.14 -16.42
N PRO A 143 7.22 -8.02 -17.41
CA PRO A 143 8.45 -8.05 -18.19
C PRO A 143 8.74 -6.67 -18.81
N GLY A 144 9.77 -5.99 -18.32
CA GLY A 144 10.21 -4.69 -18.84
C GLY A 144 9.51 -3.45 -18.24
N ARG A 145 8.56 -3.59 -17.31
CA ARG A 145 7.95 -2.44 -16.63
C ARG A 145 7.45 -2.75 -15.22
N GLU A 146 7.50 -1.76 -14.36
CA GLU A 146 6.93 -1.76 -13.01
C GLU A 146 5.75 -0.79 -13.01
N GLU A 147 4.62 -1.19 -12.40
CA GLU A 147 3.36 -0.44 -12.44
C GLU A 147 2.70 -0.46 -11.05
N LEU A 148 2.26 0.71 -10.59
CA LEU A 148 1.47 0.82 -9.36
C LEU A 148 0.01 0.55 -9.69
N THR A 149 -0.63 -0.28 -8.88
CA THR A 149 -2.04 -0.65 -9.00
C THR A 149 -2.74 -0.38 -7.68
N VAL A 150 -4.05 -0.20 -7.71
CA VAL A 150 -4.85 0.05 -6.50
C VAL A 150 -6.08 -0.85 -6.49
N ARG A 151 -6.45 -1.30 -5.29
CA ARG A 151 -7.67 -2.08 -5.08
C ARG A 151 -8.27 -1.84 -3.69
N PRO A 152 -9.60 -1.97 -3.53
CA PRO A 152 -10.22 -1.94 -2.22
C PRO A 152 -9.82 -3.16 -1.36
N TRP A 153 -9.62 -2.93 -0.06
CA TRP A 153 -9.30 -3.95 0.94
C TRP A 153 -10.22 -3.83 2.16
N PRO A 154 -10.70 -4.95 2.76
CA PRO A 154 -10.42 -6.35 2.43
C PRO A 154 -11.02 -6.75 1.08
N PRO A 155 -10.33 -7.59 0.29
CA PRO A 155 -10.81 -7.97 -1.03
C PRO A 155 -12.15 -8.69 -0.85
N GLU A 156 -13.04 -8.62 -1.83
CA GLU A 156 -14.23 -9.47 -1.78
C GLU A 156 -13.78 -10.91 -1.49
N PRO A 157 -14.44 -11.63 -0.57
CA PRO A 157 -14.26 -13.06 -0.52
C PRO A 157 -14.67 -13.54 -1.91
N ALA A 158 -13.69 -13.86 -2.75
CA ALA A 158 -13.93 -14.32 -4.11
C ALA A 158 -15.08 -15.30 -4.03
N ALA A 159 -16.17 -15.03 -4.76
CA ALA A 159 -17.34 -15.91 -4.80
C ALA A 159 -16.81 -17.34 -4.91
N ALA A 160 -16.90 -18.08 -3.82
CA ALA A 160 -16.28 -19.39 -3.67
C ALA A 160 -17.12 -20.40 -4.43
N THR A 161 -17.24 -20.25 -5.75
CA THR A 161 -17.88 -21.17 -6.69
C THR A 161 -17.78 -20.58 -8.09
N GLY A 162 -16.71 -20.92 -8.80
CA GLY A 162 -16.50 -20.43 -10.16
C GLY A 162 -15.50 -21.22 -10.98
N ASP A 163 -15.22 -22.48 -10.62
CA ASP A 163 -14.53 -23.43 -11.50
C ASP A 163 -15.22 -24.80 -11.42
N GLY A 164 -16.53 -24.77 -11.64
CA GLY A 164 -17.22 -25.89 -12.27
C GLY A 164 -17.22 -25.64 -13.77
N ARG A 165 -16.14 -26.04 -14.46
CA ARG A 165 -16.20 -26.18 -15.92
C ARG A 165 -16.91 -27.49 -16.29
N PRO A 166 -17.67 -27.51 -17.40
CA PRO A 166 -18.41 -28.68 -17.88
C PRO A 166 -17.51 -29.86 -18.23
#